data_AF-A0A8J6JRQ9-F1
#
_entry.id   AF-A0A8J6JRQ9-F1
#
_cell.length_a   1.000
_cell.length_b   1.000
_cell.length_c   1.000
_cell.angle_alpha   90.00
_cell.angle_beta   90.00
_cell.angle_gamma   90.00
#
_symmetry.space_group_name_H-M   'P 1'
#
loop_
_entity.id
_entity.type
_entity.pdbx_description
1 polymer ?
#
loop_
_entity_poly.entity_id
_entity_poly.type
_entity_poly.pdbx_seq_one_letter_code
_entity_poly.pdbx_strand_id
1 'polypeptide(L)' 'MNEEEMPLKRDAVLAPRHYDGWSVGDFAAHLEALRVEIARAEAARAAKQASLSPAAAFFRPPA' A
#
# COMPACT_ATOMS: atom_id res chain seq x y z
N MET A 1 -6.80 23.28 -13.65
CA MET A 1 -7.11 23.13 -12.22
C MET A 1 -6.00 22.27 -11.66
N ASN A 2 -5.10 22.86 -10.85
CA ASN A 2 -4.02 22.11 -10.22
C ASN A 2 -4.63 21.27 -9.11
N GLU A 3 -4.68 19.96 -9.31
CA GLU A 3 -4.95 19.02 -8.23
C GLU A 3 -3.70 19.04 -7.34
N GLU A 4 -3.75 19.89 -6.31
CA GLU A 4 -2.78 19.89 -5.22
C GLU A 4 -2.58 18.44 -4.78
N GLU A 5 -1.41 17.88 -5.07
CA GLU A 5 -0.95 16.62 -4.51
C GLU A 5 -0.94 16.80 -2.99
N MET A 6 -2.09 16.51 -2.37
CA MET A 6 -2.21 16.42 -0.93
C MET A 6 -1.04 15.56 -0.47
N PRO A 7 -0.15 16.05 0.41
CA PRO A 7 0.97 15.25 0.84
C PRO A 7 0.39 13.96 1.41
N LEU A 8 0.64 12.86 0.70
CA LEU A 8 0.23 11.52 1.11
C LEU A 8 0.69 11.40 2.55
N LYS A 9 -0.26 11.43 3.50
CA LYS A 9 0.05 11.22 4.91
C LYS A 9 0.75 9.87 4.93
N ARG A 10 2.07 9.88 5.11
CA ARG A 10 2.85 8.65 5.29
C ARG A 10 2.11 7.88 6.36
N ASP A 11 1.58 6.71 6.01
CA ASP A 11 0.72 5.94 6.91
C ASP A 11 1.48 5.81 8.23
N ALA A 12 0.95 6.37 9.31
CA ALA A 12 1.68 6.52 10.58
C ALA A 12 2.11 5.16 11.18
N VAL A 13 1.52 4.07 10.67
CA VAL A 13 1.88 2.68 10.94
C VAL A 13 3.25 2.33 10.33
N LEU A 14 3.61 2.90 9.19
CA LEU A 14 4.86 2.65 8.45
C LEU A 14 5.98 3.64 8.77
N ALA A 15 5.73 4.65 9.61
CA ALA A 15 6.76 5.58 10.05
C ALA A 15 7.86 4.84 10.84
N PRO A 16 9.14 5.23 10.71
CA PRO A 16 10.21 4.69 11.53
C PRO A 16 9.85 4.79 13.02
N ARG A 17 9.94 3.66 13.73
CA ARG A 17 9.68 3.58 15.18
C ARG A 17 10.92 3.08 15.91
N HIS A 18 11.11 3.62 17.10
CA HIS A 18 12.01 3.05 18.10
C HIS A 18 11.23 1.99 18.87
N TYR A 19 11.74 0.76 18.88
CA TYR A 19 11.09 -0.39 19.52
C TYR A 19 11.57 -0.63 20.95
N ASP A 20 12.49 0.22 21.44
CA ASP A 20 13.01 0.11 22.80
C ASP A 20 11.87 0.26 23.82
N GLY A 21 11.84 -0.65 24.79
CA GLY A 21 10.81 -0.66 25.85
C GLY A 21 9.45 -1.24 25.45
N TRP A 22 9.30 -1.76 24.23
CA TRP A 22 8.06 -2.41 23.82
C TRP A 22 7.86 -3.74 24.54
N SER A 23 6.64 -3.97 24.99
CA SER A 23 6.20 -5.29 25.44
C SER A 23 5.89 -6.19 24.25
N VAL A 24 5.77 -7.49 24.50
CA VAL A 24 5.28 -8.46 23.49
C VAL A 24 3.89 -8.08 22.97
N GLY A 25 3.04 -7.49 23.82
CA GLY A 25 1.71 -7.01 23.42
C GLY A 25 1.78 -5.86 22.43
N ASP A 26 2.72 -4.93 22.62
CA ASP A 26 2.93 -3.80 21.70
C ASP A 26 3.41 -4.30 20.33
N PHE A 27 4.32 -5.28 20.31
CA PHE A 27 4.74 -5.93 19.07
C PHE A 27 3.59 -6.64 18.37
N ALA A 28 2.75 -7.38 19.10
CA ALA A 28 1.60 -8.06 18.52
C ALA A 28 0.62 -7.07 17.89
N ALA A 29 0.27 -5.99 18.59
CA ALA A 29 -0.62 -4.96 18.07
C ALA A 29 -0.04 -4.28 16.82
N HIS A 30 1.27 -4.00 16.82
CA HIS A 30 1.92 -3.38 15.67
C HIS A 30 1.98 -4.32 14.46
N LEU A 31 2.27 -5.60 14.66
CA LEU A 31 2.28 -6.59 13.59
C LEU A 31 0.90 -6.72 12.95
N GLU A 32 -0.18 -6.71 13.73
CA GLU A 32 -1.54 -6.74 13.17
C GLU A 32 -1.85 -5.46 12.37
N ALA A 33 -1.42 -4.29 12.84
CA ALA A 33 -1.55 -3.05 12.07
C ALA A 33 -0.77 -3.11 10.73
N LEU A 34 0.44 -3.67 10.73
CA LEU A 34 1.24 -3.84 9.50
C LEU A 34 0.59 -4.82 8.52
N ARG A 35 0.01 -5.92 9.00
CA ARG A 35 -0.69 -6.90 8.16
C ARG A 35 -1.88 -6.29 7.43
N VAL A 36 -2.66 -5.47 8.12
CA VAL A 36 -3.78 -4.74 7.52
C VAL A 36 -3.30 -3.80 6.41
N GLU A 37 -2.21 -3.06 6.65
CA GLU A 37 -1.67 -2.15 5.65
C GLU A 37 -1.09 -2.88 4.44
N ILE A 38 -0.42 -4.02 4.64
CA ILE A 38 0.03 -4.89 3.54
C ILE A 38 -1.17 -5.34 2.70
N ALA A 39 -2.24 -5.82 3.32
CA ALA A 39 -3.43 -6.28 2.59
C ALA A 39 -4.05 -5.14 1.76
N ARG A 40 -4.12 -3.92 2.31
CA ARG A 40 -4.58 -2.72 1.59
C ARG A 40 -3.69 -2.41 0.40
N ALA A 41 -2.36 -2.41 0.59
CA ALA A 41 -1.39 -2.13 -0.46
C ALA A 41 -1.44 -3.18 -1.58
N GLU A 42 -1.59 -4.46 -1.23
CA GLU A 42 -1.75 -5.56 -2.18
C GLU A 42 -3.03 -5.42 -2.99
N ALA A 43 -4.16 -5.09 -2.37
CA ALA A 43 -5.42 -4.83 -3.09
C ALA A 43 -5.27 -3.66 -4.07
N ALA A 44 -4.61 -2.56 -3.68
CA ALA A 44 -4.35 -1.44 -4.56
C ALA A 44 -3.44 -1.82 -5.74
N ARG A 45 -2.39 -2.62 -5.49
CA ARG A 45 -1.51 -3.15 -6.55
C ARG A 45 -2.28 -4.05 -7.52
N ALA A 46 -3.10 -4.95 -7.00
CA ALA A 46 -3.93 -5.85 -7.81
C ALA A 46 -4.91 -5.07 -8.69
N ALA A 47 -5.58 -4.04 -8.13
CA ALA A 47 -6.48 -3.17 -8.89
C ALA A 47 -5.75 -2.43 -10.02
N LYS A 48 -4.55 -1.88 -9.75
CA LYS A 48 -3.72 -1.25 -10.79
C LYS A 48 -3.31 -2.26 -11.86
N GLN A 49 -2.84 -3.44 -11.48
CA GLN A 49 -2.47 -4.48 -12.44
C GLN A 49 -3.66 -4.92 -13.31
N ALA A 50 -4.84 -5.08 -12.70
CA ALA A 50 -6.07 -5.41 -13.41
C ALA A 50 -6.51 -4.30 -14.37
N SER A 51 -6.25 -3.03 -14.06
CA SER A 51 -6.51 -1.92 -15.01
C SER A 51 -5.55 -1.90 -16.20
N LEU A 52 -4.30 -2.35 -16.03
CA LEU A 52 -3.29 -2.37 -17.08
C LEU A 52 -3.42 -3.58 -18.03
N SER A 53 -3.95 -4.71 -17.55
CA SER A 53 -4.05 -5.95 -18.33
C SER A 53 -4.98 -5.85 -19.56
N PRO A 54 -6.19 -5.27 -19.50
CA PRO A 54 -7.05 -5.06 -20.67
C PRO A 54 -6.49 -4.01 -21.62
N ALA A 55 -5.88 -2.94 -21.09
CA ALA A 55 -5.27 -1.89 -21.89
C ALA A 55 -4.10 -2.45 -22.73
N ALA A 56 -3.24 -3.26 -22.12
CA ALA A 56 -2.14 -3.92 -22.84
C ALA A 56 -2.62 -4.89 -23.93
N ALA A 57 -3.77 -5.55 -23.73
CA ALA A 57 -4.37 -6.44 -24.73
C ALA A 57 -5.01 -5.67 -25.90
N PHE A 58 -5.60 -4.49 -25.64
CA PHE A 58 -6.24 -3.66 -26.66
C PHE A 58 -5.25 -3.01 -27.65
N PHE A 59 -4.05 -2.65 -27.19
CA PHE A 59 -3.02 -2.00 -28.02
C PHE A 59 -2.00 -2.96 -28.64
N ARG A 60 -2.12 -4.28 -28.44
CA ARG A 60 -1.22 -5.23 -29.12
C ARG A 60 -1.65 -5.35 -30.59
N PRO A 61 -0.78 -5.03 -31.57
CA PRO A 61 -1.09 -5.25 -32.97
C PRO A 61 -1.25 -6.75 -33.26
N PRO A 62 -2.16 -7.14 -34.17
CA PRO A 62 -2.26 -8.54 -34.59
C PRO A 62 -0.92 -9.02 -35.16
N ALA A 63 -0.52 -10.22 -34.76
CA ALA A 63 0.69 -10.90 -35.24
C ALA A 63 0.50 -11.43 -36.67
#